data_AF-A0A2R6KWB5-F1
#
_entry.id   AF-A0A2R6KWB5-F1
#
_cell.length_a   1.000
_cell.length_b   1.000
_cell.length_c   1.000
_cell.angle_alpha   90.00
_cell.angle_beta   90.00
_cell.angle_gamma   90.00
#
_symmetry.space_group_name_H-M   'P 1'
#
loop_
_entity.id
_entity.type
_entity.pdbx_description
1 polymer ?
#
loop_
_entity_poly.entity_id
_entity_poly.type
_entity_poly.pdbx_seq_one_letter_code
_entity_poly.pdbx_strand_id
1 'polypeptide(L)'
;MDDSVEIDEGAVAGMVEACRPDWTVEAFERSGYGTDLVCSLTCGTPGGRREAVLKATTADFVPPEIARSEPRLLELVGRETSVPVPDVYGYVDAHEEYPAPFYLMEYVEGENFQGRPGALPAAA
;
A
#
# COMPACT_ATOMS: atom_id res chain seq x y z
N MET A 1 -19.78 19.80 -0.12
CA MET A 1 -19.45 19.15 1.15
C MET A 1 -18.28 18.26 0.82
N ASP A 2 -17.15 18.52 1.45
CA ASP A 2 -15.95 17.69 1.38
C ASP A 2 -16.23 16.50 2.31
N ASP A 3 -16.88 15.46 1.76
CA ASP A 3 -17.13 14.19 2.46
C ASP A 3 -15.88 13.30 2.41
N SER A 4 -14.69 13.89 2.54
CA SER A 4 -13.49 13.09 2.75
C SER A 4 -13.60 12.41 4.11
N VAL A 5 -13.78 11.09 4.09
CA VAL A 5 -13.69 10.26 5.29
C VAL A 5 -12.35 10.57 5.95
N GLU A 6 -12.39 11.14 7.14
CA GLU A 6 -11.19 11.40 7.92
C GLU A 6 -10.61 10.03 8.29
N ILE A 7 -9.51 9.66 7.63
CA ILE A 7 -8.85 8.37 7.88
C ILE A 7 -8.05 8.49 9.16
N ASP A 8 -8.59 7.93 10.22
CA ASP A 8 -7.95 7.82 11.52
C ASP A 8 -7.23 6.47 11.70
N GLU A 9 -6.63 6.28 12.88
CA GLU A 9 -5.93 5.05 13.24
C GLU A 9 -6.83 3.81 13.17
N GLY A 10 -8.11 3.96 13.52
CA GLY A 10 -9.10 2.88 13.49
C GLY A 10 -9.37 2.41 12.07
N ALA A 11 -9.55 3.34 11.13
CA ALA A 11 -9.72 3.03 9.71
C ALA A 11 -8.48 2.32 9.13
N VAL A 12 -7.27 2.78 9.48
CA VAL A 12 -6.02 2.13 9.05
C VAL A 12 -5.94 0.70 9.59
N ALA A 13 -6.18 0.49 10.89
CA ALA A 13 -6.16 -0.82 11.50
C ALA A 13 -7.19 -1.78 10.87
N GLY A 14 -8.43 -1.31 10.65
CA GLY A 14 -9.47 -2.10 10.01
C GLY A 14 -9.15 -2.51 8.56
N MET A 15 -8.54 -1.60 7.78
CA MET A 15 -8.06 -1.93 6.43
C MET A 15 -6.92 -2.96 6.45
N VAL A 16 -6.01 -2.88 7.43
CA VAL A 16 -4.96 -3.90 7.60
C VAL A 16 -5.59 -5.25 7.97
N GLU A 17 -6.51 -5.29 8.92
CA GLU A 17 -7.21 -6.51 9.34
C GLU A 17 -7.95 -7.17 8.16
N ALA A 18 -8.62 -6.37 7.31
CA ALA A 18 -9.29 -6.86 6.12
C ALA A 18 -8.34 -7.51 5.10
N CYS A 19 -7.07 -7.07 5.04
CA CYS A 19 -6.03 -7.71 4.21
C CYS A 19 -5.38 -8.92 4.90
N ARG A 20 -5.11 -8.80 6.20
CA ARG A 20 -4.36 -9.76 7.02
C ARG A 20 -4.93 -9.78 8.45
N PRO A 21 -5.91 -10.66 8.74
CA PRO A 21 -6.60 -10.68 10.04
C PRO A 21 -5.72 -11.05 11.24
N ASP A 22 -4.54 -11.62 10.98
CA ASP A 22 -3.56 -12.01 11.98
C ASP A 22 -2.51 -10.92 12.26
N TRP A 23 -2.65 -9.73 11.65
CA TRP A 23 -1.73 -8.61 11.81
C TRP A 23 -2.36 -7.49 12.66
N THR A 24 -1.52 -6.77 13.39
CA THR A 24 -1.92 -5.61 14.20
C THR A 24 -1.07 -4.40 13.85
N VAL A 25 -1.68 -3.22 13.71
CA VAL A 25 -0.93 -1.97 13.49
C VAL A 25 -0.36 -1.47 14.82
N GLU A 26 0.95 -1.26 14.88
CA GLU A 26 1.66 -0.72 16.06
C GLU A 26 1.93 0.77 15.92
N ALA A 27 2.18 1.23 14.69
CA ALA A 27 2.41 2.62 14.34
C ALA A 27 2.14 2.83 12.85
N PHE A 28 1.77 4.06 12.47
CA PHE A 28 1.67 4.45 11.07
C PHE A 28 2.11 5.90 10.85
N GLU A 29 2.59 6.16 9.64
CA GLU A 29 2.88 7.51 9.13
C GLU A 29 2.22 7.66 7.76
N ARG A 30 1.38 8.70 7.61
CA ARG A 30 0.77 9.02 6.33
C ARG A 30 1.78 9.73 5.43
N SER A 31 1.89 9.28 4.19
CA SER A 31 2.64 9.94 3.14
C SER A 31 2.06 11.33 2.86
N GLY A 32 2.92 12.35 2.83
CA GLY A 32 2.59 13.68 2.35
C GLY A 32 2.55 13.80 0.81
N TYR A 33 2.81 12.71 0.10
CA TYR A 33 2.85 12.64 -1.36
C TYR A 33 1.75 11.75 -1.92
N GLY A 34 1.26 12.11 -3.10
CA GLY A 34 0.19 11.40 -3.80
C GLY A 34 -1.19 11.99 -3.49
N THR A 35 -2.18 11.54 -4.25
CA THR A 35 -3.58 11.94 -4.06
C THR A 35 -4.35 10.94 -3.21
N ASP A 36 -3.97 9.67 -3.29
CA ASP A 36 -4.54 8.57 -2.53
C ASP A 36 -4.00 8.52 -1.10
N LEU A 37 -4.72 7.81 -0.23
CA LEU A 37 -4.19 7.45 1.08
C LEU A 37 -3.04 6.45 0.89
N VAL A 38 -1.86 6.84 1.35
CA VAL A 38 -0.69 5.95 1.46
C VAL A 38 -0.12 6.10 2.85
N CYS A 39 0.04 4.98 3.56
CA CYS A 39 0.62 4.95 4.90
C CYS A 39 1.77 3.95 4.96
N SER A 40 2.90 4.38 5.51
CA SER A 40 3.95 3.48 6.00
C SER A 40 3.52 2.95 7.36
N LEU A 41 3.61 1.65 7.56
CA LEU A 41 3.10 0.96 8.74
C LEU A 41 4.20 0.13 9.39
N THR A 42 4.20 0.15 10.72
CA THR A 42 4.76 -0.93 11.50
C THR A 42 3.63 -1.86 11.95
N CYS A 43 3.75 -3.15 11.64
CA CYS A 43 2.79 -4.18 12.02
C CYS A 43 3.42 -5.28 12.89
N GLY A 44 2.69 -5.70 13.91
CA GLY A 44 2.91 -6.99 14.58
C GLY A 44 2.29 -8.11 13.76
N THR A 45 3.03 -9.21 13.56
CA THR A 45 2.57 -10.39 12.80
C THR A 45 2.89 -11.67 13.58
N PRO A 46 2.34 -12.84 13.22
CA PRO A 46 2.73 -14.11 13.87
C PRO A 46 4.21 -14.45 13.72
N GLY A 47 4.87 -13.92 12.67
CA GLY A 47 6.31 -14.06 12.43
C GLY A 47 7.17 -13.00 13.11
N GLY A 48 6.58 -12.11 13.91
CA GLY A 48 7.25 -10.96 14.50
C GLY A 48 6.91 -9.65 13.80
N ARG A 49 7.60 -8.58 14.20
CA ARG A 49 7.38 -7.23 13.69
C ARG A 49 7.78 -7.11 12.22
N ARG A 50 6.98 -6.40 11.42
CA ARG A 50 7.21 -6.18 9.99
C ARG A 50 6.79 -4.77 9.57
N GLU A 51 7.55 -4.16 8.66
CA GLU A 51 7.17 -2.90 8.02
C GLU A 51 6.34 -3.17 6.75
N ALA A 52 5.35 -2.34 6.48
CA ALA A 52 4.43 -2.49 5.36
C ALA A 52 3.98 -1.13 4.82
N VAL A 53 3.36 -1.14 3.63
CA VAL A 53 2.67 0.01 3.05
C VAL A 53 1.21 -0.35 2.82
N LEU A 54 0.31 0.47 3.36
CA LEU A 54 -1.11 0.43 3.02
C LEU A 54 -1.39 1.54 2.00
N LYS A 55 -2.04 1.19 0.89
CA LYS A 55 -2.57 2.16 -0.07
C LYS A 55 -4.06 1.92 -0.28
N ALA A 56 -4.85 3.00 -0.19
CA ALA A 56 -6.28 3.00 -0.47
C ALA A 56 -6.61 4.09 -1.49
N THR A 57 -7.37 3.73 -2.52
CA THR A 57 -7.83 4.68 -3.54
C THR A 57 -8.95 5.52 -2.96
N THR A 58 -8.65 6.79 -2.67
CA THR A 58 -9.56 7.72 -1.99
C THR A 58 -9.80 9.00 -2.78
N ALA A 59 -9.03 9.24 -3.84
CA ALA A 59 -9.00 10.54 -4.50
C ALA A 59 -9.97 10.68 -5.68
N ASP A 60 -10.71 9.62 -6.02
CA ASP A 60 -11.64 9.52 -7.17
C ASP A 60 -11.05 9.94 -8.53
N PHE A 61 -9.73 10.07 -8.65
CA PHE A 61 -9.04 10.41 -9.90
C PHE A 61 -8.82 9.19 -10.80
N VAL A 62 -8.89 7.99 -10.24
CA VAL A 62 -8.69 6.72 -10.95
C VAL A 62 -9.91 5.84 -10.74
N PRO A 63 -10.55 5.33 -11.82
CA PRO A 63 -11.65 4.39 -11.70
C PRO A 63 -11.24 3.15 -10.87
N PRO A 64 -12.10 2.64 -9.97
CA PRO A 64 -11.79 1.50 -9.13
C PRO A 64 -11.28 0.28 -9.90
N GLU A 65 -11.85 -0.02 -11.07
CA GLU A 65 -11.40 -1.11 -11.94
C GLU A 65 -9.96 -0.99 -12.42
N ILE A 66 -9.45 0.24 -12.57
CA ILE A 66 -8.06 0.51 -12.93
C ILE A 66 -7.18 0.37 -11.68
N ALA A 67 -7.58 0.95 -10.56
CA ALA A 67 -6.82 0.88 -9.30
C ALA A 67 -6.60 -0.55 -8.80
N ARG A 68 -7.59 -1.44 -9.01
CA ARG A 68 -7.51 -2.89 -8.73
C ARG A 68 -6.37 -3.60 -9.48
N SER A 69 -5.87 -3.03 -10.57
CA SER A 69 -4.82 -3.64 -11.39
C SER A 69 -3.46 -3.59 -10.71
N GLU A 70 -3.19 -2.59 -9.88
CA GLU A 70 -1.86 -2.35 -9.30
C GLU A 70 -1.33 -3.54 -8.47
N PRO A 71 -2.02 -4.04 -7.43
CA PRO A 71 -1.52 -5.19 -6.66
C PRO A 71 -1.36 -6.44 -7.53
N ARG A 72 -2.25 -6.65 -8.50
CA ARG A 72 -2.20 -7.80 -9.42
C ARG A 72 -1.01 -7.73 -10.38
N LEU A 73 -0.67 -6.52 -10.83
CA LEU A 73 0.50 -6.29 -11.68
C LEU A 73 1.79 -6.48 -10.90
N LEU A 74 1.86 -6.04 -9.64
CA LEU A 74 3.00 -6.31 -8.75
C LEU A 74 3.21 -7.82 -8.57
N GLU A 75 2.15 -8.57 -8.24
CA GLU A 75 2.22 -10.04 -8.13
C GLU A 75 2.66 -10.72 -9.44
N LEU A 76 2.15 -10.25 -10.58
CA LEU A 76 2.55 -10.76 -11.90
C LEU A 76 4.03 -10.50 -12.17
N VAL A 77 4.51 -9.27 -11.96
CA VAL A 77 5.91 -8.90 -12.22
C VAL A 77 6.85 -9.67 -11.30
N GLY A 78 6.52 -9.78 -10.00
CA GLY A 78 7.33 -10.51 -9.02
C GLY A 78 7.42 -12.01 -9.31
N ARG A 79 6.36 -12.60 -9.90
CA ARG A 79 6.36 -14.01 -10.31
C ARG A 79 7.10 -14.26 -11.62
N GLU A 80 6.92 -13.40 -12.61
CA GLU A 80 7.34 -13.67 -14.00
C GLU A 80 8.70 -13.04 -14.35
N THR A 81 9.28 -12.22 -13.49
CA THR A 81 10.51 -11.49 -13.78
C THR A 81 11.48 -11.50 -12.61
N SER A 82 12.73 -11.11 -12.86
CA SER A 82 13.72 -10.86 -11.81
C SER A 82 13.76 -9.39 -11.35
N VAL A 83 12.83 -8.56 -11.83
CA VAL A 83 12.75 -7.15 -11.41
C VAL A 83 12.20 -7.13 -9.99
N PRO A 84 12.93 -6.55 -9.02
CA PRO A 84 12.45 -6.48 -7.65
C PRO A 84 11.22 -5.57 -7.58
N VAL A 85 10.13 -6.12 -7.05
CA VAL A 85 8.89 -5.40 -6.75
C VAL A 85 8.44 -5.79 -5.34
N PRO A 86 7.71 -4.90 -4.63
CA PRO A 86 7.18 -5.23 -3.31
C PRO A 86 6.28 -6.46 -3.34
N ASP A 87 6.42 -7.33 -2.34
CA ASP A 87 5.45 -8.41 -2.12
C ASP A 87 4.07 -7.83 -1.75
N VAL A 88 3.02 -8.36 -2.35
CA VAL A 88 1.63 -8.01 -1.99
C VAL A 88 1.15 -8.96 -0.88
N TYR A 89 0.77 -8.41 0.27
CA TYR A 89 0.25 -9.20 1.38
C TYR A 89 -1.27 -9.41 1.27
N GLY A 90 -2.01 -8.48 0.66
CA GLY A 90 -3.43 -8.67 0.45
C GLY A 90 -4.06 -7.45 -0.19
N TYR A 91 -5.23 -7.62 -0.77
CA TYR A 91 -6.00 -6.53 -1.37
C TYR A 91 -7.50 -6.77 -1.24
N VAL A 92 -8.23 -5.67 -1.17
CA VAL A 92 -9.68 -5.63 -1.04
C VAL A 92 -10.22 -4.73 -2.15
N ASP A 93 -11.01 -5.32 -3.06
CA ASP A 93 -11.54 -4.61 -4.24
C ASP A 93 -12.76 -3.73 -3.94
N ALA A 94 -13.49 -4.06 -2.86
CA ALA A 94 -14.69 -3.40 -2.37
C ALA A 94 -14.85 -3.70 -0.86
N HIS A 95 -15.25 -2.70 -0.08
CA HIS A 95 -15.51 -2.83 1.35
C HIS A 95 -16.72 -1.96 1.73
N GLU A 96 -17.54 -2.42 2.69
CA GLU A 96 -18.74 -1.68 3.09
C GLU A 96 -18.41 -0.49 4.01
N GLU A 97 -17.34 -0.60 4.79
CA GLU A 97 -16.98 0.38 5.83
C GLU A 97 -15.84 1.33 5.43
N TYR A 98 -14.93 0.89 4.56
CA TYR A 98 -13.67 1.60 4.29
C TYR A 98 -13.55 1.96 2.80
N PRO A 99 -12.87 3.06 2.46
CA PRO A 99 -12.64 3.43 1.06
C PRO A 99 -11.89 2.32 0.33
N ALA A 100 -12.44 1.85 -0.79
CA ALA A 100 -11.90 0.75 -1.58
C ALA A 100 -11.80 1.13 -3.07
N PRO A 101 -10.86 0.56 -3.82
CA PRO A 101 -9.97 -0.55 -3.44
C PRO A 101 -8.80 -0.12 -2.53
N PHE A 102 -8.31 -1.06 -1.74
CA PHE A 102 -7.07 -0.88 -0.97
C PHE A 102 -6.25 -2.17 -0.92
N TYR A 103 -4.96 -2.04 -0.62
CA TYR A 103 -4.05 -3.17 -0.53
C TYR A 103 -2.89 -2.89 0.43
N LEU A 104 -2.38 -3.99 0.98
CA LEU A 104 -1.24 -4.02 1.88
C LEU A 104 -0.07 -4.70 1.16
N MET A 105 1.08 -4.05 1.16
CA MET A 105 2.29 -4.56 0.51
C MET A 105 3.53 -4.36 1.38
N GLU A 106 4.63 -4.96 0.95
CA GLU A 106 5.94 -4.78 1.54
C GLU A 106 6.39 -3.32 1.51
N TYR A 107 6.95 -2.87 2.64
CA TYR A 107 7.77 -1.68 2.65
C TYR A 107 9.18 -2.03 2.17
N VAL A 108 9.59 -1.44 1.05
CA VAL A 108 10.94 -1.61 0.50
C VAL A 108 11.75 -0.36 0.84
N GLU A 109 12.84 -0.54 1.59
CA GLU A 109 13.78 0.54 1.85
C GLU A 109 14.49 0.95 0.56
N GLY A 110 14.47 2.25 0.25
CA GLY A 110 15.12 2.77 -0.95
C GLY A 110 15.09 4.29 -1.06
N GLU A 111 15.89 4.82 -1.98
CA GLU A 111 15.89 6.24 -2.33
C GLU A 111 15.04 6.49 -3.59
N ASN A 112 14.21 7.53 -3.56
CA ASN A 112 13.44 7.95 -4.73
C ASN A 112 14.32 8.79 -5.67
N PHE A 113 14.61 8.26 -6.87
CA PHE A 113 15.41 8.94 -7.91
C PHE A 113 14.57 9.74 -8.93
N GLN A 114 13.33 10.11 -8.61
CA GLN A 114 12.44 10.84 -9.51
C GLN A 114 13.13 12.08 -10.12
N GLY A 115 13.11 12.16 -11.45
CA GLY A 115 13.74 13.24 -12.21
C GLY A 115 15.28 13.20 -12.25
N ARG A 116 15.93 12.15 -11.70
CA ARG A 116 17.39 12.01 -11.59
C ARG A 116 17.91 10.71 -12.23
N PRO A 117 17.64 10.41 -13.52
CA PRO A 117 18.04 9.14 -14.13
C PRO A 117 19.56 8.91 -14.15
N GLY A 118 20.37 9.98 -14.20
CA GLY A 118 21.84 9.87 -14.15
C GLY A 118 22.40 9.54 -12.76
N ALA A 119 21.56 9.53 -11.72
CA ALA A 119 21.93 9.12 -10.37
C ALA A 119 21.57 7.65 -10.07
N LEU A 120 20.94 6.94 -11.03
CA LEU A 120 20.64 5.53 -10.87
C LEU A 120 21.94 4.72 -10.79
N PRO A 121 22.08 3.82 -9.80
CA PRO A 121 23.19 2.90 -9.78
C PRO A 121 23.14 2.00 -11.03
N ALA A 122 24.31 1.59 -11.51
CA ALA A 122 24.38 0.57 -12.56
C ALA A 122 23.71 -0.72 -12.05
N ALA A 123 22.94 -1.38 -12.91
CA ALA A 123 22.34 -2.67 -12.58
C ALA A 123 23.45 -3.66 -12.19
N ALA A 124 23.28 -4.33 -11.05
CA ALA A 124 24.18 -5.36 -10.55
C ALA A 124 23.96 -6.69 -11.29
#